data_AF-A0A7W8VDN4-F1
#
_entry.id   AF-A0A7W8VDN4-F1
#
_cell.length_a   1.000
_cell.length_b   1.000
_cell.length_c   1.000
_cell.angle_alpha   90.00
_cell.angle_beta   90.00
_cell.angle_gamma   90.00
#
_symmetry.space_group_name_H-M   'P 1'
#
loop_
_entity.id
_entity.type
_entity.pdbx_description
1 polymer ?
#
loop_
_entity_poly.entity_id
_entity_poly.type
_entity_poly.pdbx_seq_one_letter_code
_entity_poly.pdbx_strand_id
1 'polypeptide(L)'
;MSDVSVLGEGPVEEVSLSLHQGTLAALRKRTGERGMSAYIEELIQRDVERERLRELIEWAEAEHGPVDPASVEAKRAILRGEVDDPSVDAA
;
A
#
# COMPACT_ATOMS: atom_id res chain seq x y z
N MET A 1 -23.16 2.78 3.32
CA MET A 1 -21.75 2.50 3.01
C MET A 1 -21.38 3.49 1.93
N SER A 2 -20.66 4.54 2.30
CA SER A 2 -20.34 5.66 1.42
C SER A 2 -19.74 5.14 0.12
N ASP A 3 -20.08 5.78 -0.99
CA ASP A 3 -19.49 5.55 -2.31
C ASP A 3 -17.98 5.75 -2.19
N VAL A 4 -17.23 4.67 -1.96
CA VAL A 4 -15.78 4.73 -1.94
C VAL A 4 -15.37 4.77 -3.39
N SER A 5 -15.19 5.97 -3.93
CA SER A 5 -14.50 6.13 -5.21
C SER A 5 -13.13 5.46 -5.08
N VAL A 6 -12.93 4.41 -5.87
CA VAL A 6 -11.65 3.72 -5.94
C VAL A 6 -10.65 4.68 -6.59
N LEU A 7 -9.49 4.84 -5.98
CA LEU A 7 -8.45 5.72 -6.50
C LEU A 7 -8.03 5.23 -7.90
N GLY A 8 -7.99 6.15 -8.87
CA GLY A 8 -7.64 5.83 -10.26
C GLY A 8 -8.81 5.42 -11.15
N GLU A 9 -10.04 5.35 -10.63
CA GLU A 9 -11.22 5.13 -11.47
C GLU A 9 -11.77 6.44 -12.04
N GLY A 10 -12.28 6.38 -13.27
CA GLY A 10 -12.94 7.49 -13.95
C GLY A 10 -12.12 8.10 -15.10
N PRO A 11 -12.65 9.16 -15.73
CA PRO A 11 -11.93 9.90 -16.77
C PRO A 11 -10.71 10.63 -16.18
N VAL A 12 -9.64 10.72 -16.96
CA VAL A 12 -8.45 11.49 -16.57
C VAL A 12 -8.70 12.97 -16.78
N GLU A 13 -8.41 13.78 -15.77
CA GLU A 13 -8.35 15.24 -15.87
C GLU A 13 -6.90 15.73 -15.93
N GLU A 14 -6.62 16.69 -16.82
CA GLU A 14 -5.29 17.28 -16.92
C GLU A 14 -5.07 18.31 -15.79
N VAL A 15 -4.00 18.12 -15.01
CA VAL A 15 -3.63 18.99 -13.90
C VAL A 15 -2.19 19.50 -14.08
N SER A 16 -2.00 20.80 -13.92
CA SER A 16 -0.67 21.43 -13.95
C SER A 16 -0.04 21.47 -12.56
N LEU A 17 1.19 21.00 -12.43
CA LEU A 17 1.94 20.95 -11.16
C LEU A 17 3.32 21.60 -11.31
N SER A 18 3.76 22.30 -10.28
CA SER A 18 5.12 22.85 -10.20
C SER A 18 6.05 21.89 -9.47
N LEU A 19 7.16 21.51 -10.10
CA LEU A 19 8.18 20.64 -9.53
C LEU A 19 9.55 21.30 -9.59
N HIS A 20 10.42 20.95 -8.63
CA HIS A 20 11.83 21.33 -8.72
C HIS A 20 12.47 20.71 -9.96
N GLN A 21 13.35 21.46 -10.63
CA GLN A 21 14.00 21.02 -11.87
C GLN A 21 14.74 19.67 -11.70
N GLY A 22 15.41 19.49 -10.55
CA GLY A 22 16.10 18.24 -10.23
C GLY A 22 15.15 17.04 -10.13
N THR A 23 13.98 17.23 -9.50
CA THR A 23 12.94 16.21 -9.41
C THR A 23 12.41 15.84 -10.79
N LEU A 24 12.10 16.84 -11.62
CA LEU A 24 11.63 16.62 -12.99
C LEU A 24 12.66 15.87 -13.84
N ALA A 25 13.96 16.21 -13.70
CA ALA A 25 15.04 15.51 -14.40
C ALA A 25 15.16 14.05 -13.96
N ALA A 26 15.06 13.78 -12.65
CA ALA A 26 15.10 12.41 -12.12
C ALA A 26 13.88 11.59 -12.59
N LEU A 27 12.68 12.17 -12.59
CA LEU A 27 11.47 11.52 -13.07
C LEU A 27 11.54 11.19 -14.56
N ARG A 28 12.00 12.13 -15.39
CA ARG A 28 12.21 11.89 -16.84
C ARG A 28 13.22 10.78 -17.09
N LYS A 29 14.34 10.76 -16.36
CA LYS A 29 15.35 9.70 -16.47
C LYS A 29 14.78 8.33 -16.12
N ARG A 30 13.86 8.25 -15.16
CA ARG A 30 13.25 6.99 -14.71
C ARG A 30 12.12 6.51 -15.63
N THR A 31 11.27 7.42 -16.10
CA THR A 31 9.98 7.09 -16.75
C THR A 31 9.99 7.27 -18.27
N GLY A 32 11.01 7.93 -18.82
CA GLY A 32 11.06 8.32 -20.22
C GLY A 32 10.09 9.46 -20.56
N GLU A 33 9.87 9.70 -21.86
CA GLU A 33 9.09 10.85 -22.34
C GLU A 33 7.57 10.70 -22.14
N ARG A 34 7.05 9.47 -22.08
CA ARG A 34 5.60 9.19 -22.07
C ARG A 34 5.10 8.55 -20.78
N GLY A 35 5.99 8.11 -19.88
CA GLY A 35 5.61 7.36 -18.68
C GLY A 35 5.38 8.22 -17.43
N MET A 36 5.56 9.54 -17.52
CA MET A 36 5.64 10.38 -16.33
C MET A 36 4.29 10.58 -15.62
N SER A 37 3.22 10.85 -16.37
CA SER A 37 1.88 11.05 -15.80
C SER A 37 1.37 9.78 -15.11
N ALA A 38 1.40 8.64 -15.81
CA ALA A 38 1.03 7.34 -15.25
C ALA A 38 1.86 6.99 -14.01
N TYR A 39 3.17 7.24 -14.06
CA TYR A 39 4.04 6.97 -12.92
C TYR A 39 3.72 7.86 -11.70
N ILE A 40 3.43 9.15 -11.92
CA ILE A 40 3.05 10.07 -10.84
C ILE A 40 1.69 9.65 -10.26
N GLU A 41 0.75 9.28 -11.11
CA GLU A 41 -0.57 8.80 -10.68
C GLU A 41 -0.46 7.54 -9.81
N GLU A 42 0.26 6.52 -10.27
CA GLU A 42 0.54 5.30 -9.48
C GLU A 42 1.22 5.63 -8.14
N LEU A 43 2.14 6.59 -8.13
CA LEU A 43 2.84 7.02 -6.92
C LEU A 43 1.88 7.68 -5.92
N ILE A 44 0.98 8.54 -6.40
CA ILE A 44 -0.03 9.21 -5.57
C ILE A 44 -1.02 8.18 -5.01
N GLN A 45 -1.55 7.30 -5.86
CA GLN A 45 -2.48 6.25 -5.42
C GLN A 45 -1.85 5.37 -4.33
N ARG A 46 -0.60 4.95 -4.52
CA ARG A 46 0.15 4.16 -3.54
C ARG A 46 0.38 4.91 -2.23
N ASP A 47 0.62 6.21 -2.27
CA ASP A 47 0.86 7.01 -1.07
C ASP A 47 -0.42 7.15 -0.24
N VAL A 48 -1.54 7.49 -0.89
CA VAL A 48 -2.84 7.60 -0.23
C VAL A 48 -3.27 6.25 0.35
N GLU A 49 -3.09 5.16 -0.39
CA GLU A 49 -3.43 3.82 0.11
C GLU A 49 -2.55 3.43 1.30
N ARG A 50 -1.27 3.80 1.31
CA ARG A 50 -0.38 3.56 2.46
C ARG A 50 -0.79 4.35 3.70
N GLU A 51 -1.28 5.58 3.52
CA GLU A 51 -1.78 6.36 4.65
C GLU A 51 -3.03 5.73 5.25
N ARG A 52 -4.00 5.33 4.41
CA ARG A 52 -5.19 4.59 4.85
C ARG A 52 -4.83 3.29 5.57
N LEU A 53 -3.87 2.54 5.04
CA LEU A 53 -3.38 1.33 5.69
C LEU A 53 -2.75 1.63 7.06
N ARG A 54 -2.02 2.75 7.18
CA ARG A 54 -1.45 3.17 8.48
C ARG A 54 -2.55 3.49 9.47
N GLU A 55 -3.57 4.25 9.07
CA GLU A 55 -4.72 4.57 9.93
C GLU A 55 -5.43 3.30 10.43
N LEU A 56 -5.63 2.30 9.56
CA LEU A 56 -6.22 1.02 9.93
C LEU A 56 -5.36 0.22 10.90
N ILE A 57 -4.04 0.23 10.72
CA ILE A 57 -3.09 -0.42 11.64
C ILE A 57 -3.15 0.27 13.00
N GLU A 58 -3.06 1.60 13.04
CA GLU A 58 -3.12 2.38 14.28
C GLU A 58 -4.42 2.12 15.05
N TRP A 59 -5.56 2.05 14.36
CA TRP A 59 -6.83 1.69 14.97
C TRP A 59 -6.83 0.27 15.56
N ALA A 60 -6.33 -0.73 14.80
CA ALA A 60 -6.29 -2.12 15.26
C ALA A 60 -5.34 -2.31 16.44
N GLU A 61 -4.18 -1.64 16.43
CA GLU A 61 -3.21 -1.69 17.52
C GLU A 61 -3.73 -0.96 18.78
N ALA A 62 -4.53 0.09 18.62
CA ALA A 62 -5.20 0.73 19.76
C ALA A 62 -6.22 -0.20 20.43
N GLU A 63 -6.91 -1.05 19.66
CA GLU A 63 -7.91 -1.99 20.20
C GLU A 63 -7.28 -3.28 20.76
N HIS A 64 -6.23 -3.81 20.12
CA HIS A 64 -5.70 -5.15 20.41
C HIS A 64 -4.25 -5.16 20.92
N GLY A 65 -3.58 -4.01 20.96
CA GLY A 65 -2.15 -3.91 21.19
C GLY A 65 -1.32 -4.13 19.90
N PRO A 66 -0.01 -3.84 19.96
CA PRO A 66 0.88 -4.00 18.81
C PRO A 66 1.00 -5.47 18.38
N VAL A 67 1.17 -5.69 17.08
CA VAL A 67 1.34 -7.04 16.53
C VAL A 67 2.67 -7.65 16.95
N ASP A 68 2.66 -8.84 17.55
CA ASP A 68 3.88 -9.59 17.86
C ASP A 68 4.49 -10.24 16.59
N PRO A 69 5.72 -9.84 16.19
CA PRO A 69 6.37 -10.39 15.00
C PRO A 69 6.62 -11.90 15.05
N ALA A 70 6.88 -12.46 16.25
CA ALA A 70 7.13 -13.89 16.40
C ALA A 70 5.85 -14.69 16.15
N SER A 71 4.73 -14.23 16.70
CA SER A 71 3.40 -14.79 16.42
C SER A 71 3.01 -14.71 14.93
N VAL A 72 3.38 -13.62 14.24
CA VAL A 72 3.14 -13.50 12.79
C VAL A 72 3.97 -14.53 12.01
N GLU A 73 5.25 -14.70 12.33
CA GLU A 73 6.08 -15.66 11.61
C GLU A 73 5.65 -17.11 11.86
N ALA A 74 5.25 -17.45 13.09
CA ALA A 74 4.65 -18.75 13.39
C ALA A 74 3.41 -19.02 12.51
N LYS A 75 2.51 -18.04 12.38
CA LYS A 75 1.33 -18.15 11.49
C LYS A 75 1.72 -18.25 10.01
N ARG A 76 2.78 -17.58 9.56
CA ARG A 76 3.27 -17.70 8.18
C ARG A 76 3.84 -19.07 7.87
N ALA A 77 4.61 -19.66 8.79
CA ALA A 77 5.14 -21.01 8.65
C ALA A 77 4.00 -22.02 8.44
N ILE A 78 2.91 -21.87 9.21
CA ILE A 78 1.68 -22.66 9.04
C ILE A 78 1.10 -22.47 7.62
N LEU A 79 0.87 -21.22 7.19
CA LEU A 79 0.28 -20.93 5.87
C LEU A 79 1.15 -21.40 4.69
N ARG A 80 2.46 -21.52 4.88
CA ARG A 80 3.40 -22.07 3.88
C ARG A 80 3.53 -23.59 3.94
N GLY A 81 2.94 -24.25 4.95
CA GLY A 81 3.06 -25.70 5.17
C GLY A 81 4.42 -26.14 5.71
N GLU A 82 5.17 -25.23 6.34
CA GLU A 82 6.48 -25.50 6.95
C GLU A 82 6.34 -26.15 8.34
N VAL A 83 5.22 -25.90 9.01
CA VAL A 83 4.83 -26.51 10.28
C VAL A 83 3.35 -26.84 10.24
N ASP A 84 2.96 -27.95 10.86
CA ASP A 84 1.56 -28.29 11.03
C ASP A 84 0.86 -27.25 11.91
N ASP A 85 -0.40 -26.98 11.62
CA ASP A 85 -1.18 -26.01 12.39
C ASP A 85 -1.56 -26.64 13.75
N PRO A 86 -0.98 -26.18 14.87
CA PRO A 86 -1.26 -26.75 16.18
C PRO A 86 -2.71 -26.52 16.63
N SER A 87 -3.49 -25.69 15.93
CA SER A 87 -4.90 -25.48 16.20
C SER A 87 -5.84 -26.50 15.56
N VAL A 88 -5.40 -27.26 14.54
CA VAL A 88 -6.21 -28.35 13.94
C VAL A 88 -6.09 -29.66 14.72
N ASP A 89 -4.99 -29.85 15.45
CA ASP A 89 -4.75 -31.05 16.28
C ASP A 89 -5.44 -31.00 17.67
N ALA A 90 -6.13 -29.90 17.99
CA ALA A 90 -6.82 -29.70 19.26
C ALA A 90 -8.33 -30.04 19.26
N ALA A 91 -8.83 -30.73 18.22
CA ALA A 91 -10.23 -31.13 18.03
C ALA A 91 -10.40 -32.66 18.06
#